data_AF-G2NEN5-F1
#
_entry.id   AF-G2NEN5-F1
#
_cell.length_a   1.000
_cell.length_b   1.000
_cell.length_c   1.000
_cell.angle_alpha   90.00
_cell.angle_beta   90.00
_cell.angle_gamma   90.00
#
_symmetry.space_group_name_H-M   'P 1'
#
loop_
_entity.id
_entity.type
_entity.pdbx_description
1 polymer ?
#
loop_
_entity_poly.entity_id
_entity_poly.type
_entity_poly.pdbx_seq_one_letter_code
_entity_poly.pdbx_strand_id
1 'polypeptide(L)'
;MAELMLFRQDAAGSDVELSGSTVALEVELQRRVEAGLEQMLGIRFLASEYPTGPWHRGRIDTLGLDENGSPVVIEFKKGSDNGVLSQAVSYLSWLESAHHEFEALVRKVLGAEAAESIDWRRPRMVCVAAGFSHHDRVAVQRLPERIDLVRYRIFEGGLLSLLHVDSSPGGPSAASSRRSREREAAVGGVPATAVVSPPAGAGLVPECLRDLYAELDEALTAWGEVEVVPLKHYIAYRRLVNVASVLFRPKHGAILVYLRLDPDSVVLEEGFTRDMRGIGHLGTGDLEVRLVSAADPEKAAPLIRRAFEAA
;
A
#
# COMPACT_ATOMS: atom_id res chain seq x y z
N MET A 1 -14.14 -18.82 -2.25
CA MET A 1 -13.00 -18.47 -1.39
C MET A 1 -13.39 -18.91 0.01
N ALA A 2 -12.49 -19.59 0.75
CA ALA A 2 -12.80 -20.04 2.10
C ALA A 2 -13.10 -18.85 3.01
N GLU A 3 -14.07 -18.99 3.90
CA GLU A 3 -14.35 -18.02 4.94
C GLU A 3 -13.25 -18.11 6.01
N LEU A 4 -12.80 -16.96 6.53
CA LEU A 4 -11.86 -16.95 7.65
C LEU A 4 -12.57 -17.53 8.86
N MET A 5 -12.17 -18.72 9.29
CA MET A 5 -12.62 -19.31 10.54
C MET A 5 -11.69 -18.88 11.66
N LEU A 6 -12.26 -18.34 12.73
CA LEU A 6 -11.51 -17.88 13.89
C LEU A 6 -11.94 -18.71 15.09
N PHE A 7 -10.99 -19.21 15.88
CA PHE A 7 -11.28 -20.01 17.07
C PHE A 7 -10.59 -19.38 18.29
N ARG A 8 -11.22 -19.53 19.45
CA ARG A 8 -10.67 -19.15 20.75
C ARG A 8 -10.66 -20.38 21.65
N GLN A 9 -9.51 -20.66 22.26
CA GLN A 9 -9.43 -21.69 23.30
C GLN A 9 -10.17 -21.21 24.55
N ASP A 10 -11.08 -22.04 25.04
CA ASP A 10 -11.76 -21.80 26.32
C ASP A 10 -10.89 -22.22 27.52
N ALA A 11 -11.40 -22.01 28.72
CA ALA A 11 -10.70 -22.38 29.97
C ALA A 11 -10.49 -23.89 30.12
N ALA A 12 -11.23 -24.72 29.37
CA ALA A 12 -11.09 -26.17 29.35
C ALA A 12 -10.13 -26.66 28.24
N GLY A 13 -9.56 -25.74 27.45
CA GLY A 13 -8.64 -26.04 26.36
C GLY A 13 -9.32 -26.52 25.07
N SER A 14 -10.65 -26.35 24.95
CA SER A 14 -11.38 -26.68 23.73
C SER A 14 -11.44 -25.48 22.79
N ASP A 15 -11.29 -25.73 21.48
CA ASP A 15 -11.43 -24.70 20.46
C ASP A 15 -12.91 -24.38 20.20
N VAL A 16 -13.30 -23.13 20.45
CA VAL A 16 -14.64 -22.62 20.17
C VAL A 16 -14.57 -21.64 19.01
N GLU A 17 -15.36 -21.89 17.95
CA GLU A 17 -15.43 -20.99 16.80
C GLU A 17 -16.05 -19.65 17.21
N LEU A 18 -15.37 -18.56 16.86
CA LEU A 18 -15.92 -17.21 16.93
C LEU A 18 -16.65 -16.94 15.61
N SER A 19 -17.99 -16.88 15.67
CA SER A 19 -18.79 -16.57 14.51
C SER A 19 -18.56 -15.12 14.05
N GLY A 20 -18.20 -14.95 12.78
CA GLY A 20 -18.05 -13.64 12.16
C GLY A 20 -19.40 -12.97 11.89
N SER A 21 -19.45 -11.66 12.10
CA SER A 21 -20.64 -10.82 11.90
C SER A 21 -20.27 -9.49 11.21
N THR A 22 -21.27 -8.65 10.96
CA THR A 22 -21.11 -7.30 10.39
C THR A 22 -21.52 -6.24 11.41
N VAL A 23 -21.12 -4.99 11.19
CA VAL A 23 -21.54 -3.87 12.05
C VAL A 23 -23.04 -3.59 11.92
N ALA A 24 -23.63 -2.97 12.94
CA ALA A 24 -25.04 -2.58 12.87
C ALA A 24 -25.23 -1.40 11.90
N LEU A 25 -24.30 -0.43 11.96
CA LEU A 25 -24.28 0.76 11.11
C LEU A 25 -22.90 0.92 10.45
N GLU A 26 -22.89 1.34 9.19
CA GLU A 26 -21.65 1.57 8.40
C GLU A 26 -20.67 2.52 9.10
N VAL A 27 -21.19 3.58 9.73
CA VAL A 27 -20.40 4.57 10.48
C VAL A 27 -19.63 3.96 11.66
N GLU A 28 -20.08 2.83 12.23
CA GLU A 28 -19.35 2.13 13.30
C GLU A 28 -18.05 1.50 12.76
N LEU A 29 -18.12 0.91 11.55
CA LEU A 29 -16.95 0.36 10.87
C LEU A 29 -15.99 1.48 10.48
N GLN A 30 -16.51 2.54 9.85
CA GLN A 30 -15.73 3.70 9.44
C GLN A 30 -14.95 4.28 10.62
N ARG A 31 -15.62 4.66 11.71
CA ARG A 31 -14.96 5.24 12.90
C ARG A 31 -13.92 4.32 13.50
N ARG A 32 -14.20 3.02 13.52
CA ARG A 32 -13.28 2.02 14.07
C ARG A 32 -12.01 1.90 13.22
N VAL A 33 -12.14 1.91 11.89
CA VAL A 33 -11.00 1.88 10.98
C VAL A 33 -10.25 3.22 10.99
N GLU A 34 -10.95 4.35 10.99
CA GLU A 34 -10.36 5.69 11.08
C GLU A 34 -9.50 5.86 12.35
N ALA A 35 -9.94 5.33 13.49
CA ALA A 35 -9.21 5.40 14.76
C ALA A 35 -7.88 4.63 14.76
N GLY A 36 -7.73 3.63 13.89
CA GLY A 36 -6.51 2.82 13.75
C GLY A 36 -5.96 2.83 12.32
N LEU A 37 -6.27 3.88 11.55
CA LEU A 37 -6.15 3.85 10.09
C LEU A 37 -4.70 3.64 9.62
N GLU A 38 -3.77 4.27 10.31
CA GLU A 38 -2.35 4.16 10.02
C GLU A 38 -1.81 2.76 10.33
N GLN A 39 -2.23 2.16 11.45
CA GLN A 39 -1.82 0.81 11.84
C GLN A 39 -2.46 -0.27 10.96
N MET A 40 -3.74 -0.10 10.62
CA MET A 40 -4.53 -1.11 9.90
C MET A 40 -4.28 -1.09 8.39
N LEU A 41 -4.10 0.08 7.79
CA LEU A 41 -4.06 0.24 6.33
C LEU A 41 -2.87 1.06 5.80
N GLY A 42 -2.00 1.58 6.68
CA GLY A 42 -0.83 2.35 6.28
C GLY A 42 -1.21 3.72 5.71
N ILE A 43 -2.29 4.30 6.24
CA ILE A 43 -2.85 5.55 5.73
C ILE A 43 -2.93 6.57 6.86
N ARG A 44 -2.32 7.73 6.66
CA ARG A 44 -2.46 8.87 7.56
C ARG A 44 -3.79 9.55 7.29
N PHE A 45 -4.61 9.71 8.33
CA PHE A 45 -5.96 10.28 8.24
C PHE A 45 -5.93 11.77 7.85
N LEU A 46 -6.84 12.20 6.97
CA LEU A 46 -7.00 13.61 6.58
C LEU A 46 -8.39 14.16 6.93
N ALA A 47 -9.45 13.45 6.56
CA ALA A 47 -10.81 13.88 6.82
C ALA A 47 -11.80 12.71 6.78
N SER A 48 -12.91 12.88 7.48
CA SER A 48 -14.07 11.98 7.50
C SER A 48 -15.26 12.70 6.87
N GLU A 49 -16.13 11.96 6.18
CA GLU A 49 -17.36 12.45 5.56
C GLU A 49 -17.15 13.70 4.67
N TYR A 50 -16.12 13.68 3.83
CA TYR A 50 -15.67 14.84 3.06
C TYR A 50 -16.61 15.15 1.89
N PRO A 51 -17.22 16.34 1.81
CA PRO A 51 -18.14 16.69 0.73
C PRO A 51 -17.38 16.96 -0.57
N THR A 52 -17.82 16.39 -1.70
CA THR A 52 -17.16 16.56 -3.01
C THR A 52 -17.70 17.76 -3.82
N GLY A 53 -18.41 18.65 -3.13
CA GLY A 53 -18.98 19.87 -3.70
C GLY A 53 -20.16 19.65 -4.66
N PRO A 54 -20.69 20.74 -5.25
CA PRO A 54 -21.96 20.72 -5.99
C PRO A 54 -21.91 19.97 -7.33
N TRP A 55 -20.71 19.77 -7.87
CA TRP A 55 -20.47 19.16 -9.19
C TRP A 55 -20.45 17.64 -9.11
N HIS A 56 -19.76 17.07 -8.13
CA HIS A 56 -19.68 15.63 -7.91
C HIS A 56 -20.78 15.11 -6.98
N ARG A 57 -21.41 15.98 -6.17
CA ARG A 57 -22.60 15.71 -5.32
C ARG A 57 -22.49 14.44 -4.45
N GLY A 58 -21.28 14.10 -4.05
CA GLY A 58 -20.98 12.95 -3.21
C GLY A 58 -20.42 13.36 -1.87
N ARG A 59 -20.18 12.34 -1.05
CA ARG A 59 -19.51 12.47 0.24
C ARG A 59 -18.57 11.28 0.38
N ILE A 60 -17.28 11.57 0.44
CA ILE A 60 -16.25 10.55 0.61
C ILE A 60 -16.17 10.18 2.08
N ASP A 61 -16.27 8.90 2.40
CA ASP A 61 -16.27 8.46 3.81
C ASP A 61 -14.96 8.84 4.50
N THR A 62 -13.81 8.51 3.89
CA THR A 62 -12.50 8.89 4.45
C THR A 62 -11.50 9.30 3.38
N LEU A 63 -10.79 10.40 3.63
CA LEU A 63 -9.60 10.81 2.89
C LEU A 63 -8.34 10.55 3.72
N GLY A 64 -7.28 10.13 3.04
CA GLY A 64 -5.99 9.88 3.67
C GLY A 64 -4.80 10.01 2.72
N LEU A 65 -3.60 9.86 3.26
CA LEU A 65 -2.34 9.84 2.52
C LEU A 65 -1.56 8.58 2.90
N ASP A 66 -1.25 7.72 1.93
CA ASP A 66 -0.55 6.46 2.22
C ASP A 66 0.95 6.65 2.51
N GLU A 67 1.56 5.56 2.93
CA GLU A 67 2.99 5.42 3.21
C GLU A 67 3.93 5.85 2.07
N ASN A 68 3.44 5.84 0.83
CA ASN A 68 4.21 6.20 -0.36
C ASN A 68 3.89 7.64 -0.82
N GLY A 69 3.11 8.39 -0.04
CA GLY A 69 2.65 9.74 -0.40
C GLY A 69 1.51 9.75 -1.41
N SER A 70 0.88 8.60 -1.70
CA SER A 70 -0.25 8.56 -2.63
C SER A 70 -1.53 9.01 -1.94
N PRO A 71 -2.33 9.90 -2.57
CA PRO A 71 -3.67 10.21 -2.07
C PRO A 71 -4.54 8.96 -1.96
N VAL A 72 -5.33 8.88 -0.90
CA VAL A 72 -6.22 7.75 -0.63
C VAL A 72 -7.65 8.19 -0.40
N VAL A 73 -8.57 7.48 -1.03
CA VAL A 73 -10.00 7.53 -0.79
C VAL A 73 -10.44 6.17 -0.24
N ILE A 74 -11.28 6.17 0.80
CA ILE A 74 -11.85 4.95 1.36
C ILE A 74 -13.38 5.07 1.32
N GLU A 75 -14.03 3.98 0.89
CA GLU A 75 -15.48 3.81 0.96
C GLU A 75 -15.80 2.59 1.79
N PHE A 76 -16.75 2.71 2.72
CA PHE A 76 -17.23 1.64 3.54
C PHE A 76 -18.58 1.13 3.04
N LYS A 77 -18.81 -0.18 3.17
CA LYS A 77 -20.10 -0.82 2.97
C LYS A 77 -20.39 -1.78 4.10
N LYS A 78 -21.53 -1.62 4.77
CA LYS A 78 -21.97 -2.60 5.78
C LYS A 78 -22.09 -4.01 5.18
N GLY A 79 -22.68 -4.13 4.00
CA GLY A 79 -22.99 -5.40 3.35
C GLY A 79 -22.11 -5.70 2.13
N SER A 80 -22.68 -6.47 1.20
CA SER A 80 -22.14 -6.74 -0.14
C SER A 80 -22.91 -5.93 -1.18
N ASP A 81 -23.09 -4.64 -0.92
CA ASP A 81 -23.97 -3.80 -1.72
C ASP A 81 -23.41 -3.59 -3.13
N ASN A 82 -24.29 -3.64 -4.12
CA ASN A 82 -23.93 -3.38 -5.51
C ASN A 82 -23.55 -1.91 -5.69
N GLY A 83 -22.50 -1.64 -6.46
CA GLY A 83 -22.14 -0.27 -6.87
C GLY A 83 -20.95 0.36 -6.16
N VAL A 84 -20.30 -0.35 -5.22
CA VAL A 84 -19.08 0.14 -4.54
C VAL A 84 -17.99 0.56 -5.54
N LEU A 85 -17.84 -0.19 -6.65
CA LEU A 85 -16.89 0.15 -7.71
C LEU A 85 -17.28 1.42 -8.49
N SER A 86 -18.57 1.68 -8.66
CA SER A 86 -19.03 2.90 -9.35
C SER A 86 -18.77 4.16 -8.51
N GLN A 87 -18.95 4.07 -7.20
CA GLN A 87 -18.58 5.14 -6.27
C GLN A 87 -17.06 5.34 -6.22
N ALA A 88 -16.29 4.25 -6.14
CA ALA A 88 -14.84 4.27 -6.23
C ALA A 88 -14.32 5.07 -7.43
N VAL A 89 -14.79 4.73 -8.64
CA VAL A 89 -14.38 5.43 -9.87
C VAL A 89 -14.83 6.91 -9.86
N SER A 90 -16.02 7.20 -9.34
CA SER A 90 -16.50 8.58 -9.19
C SER A 90 -15.60 9.41 -8.27
N TYR A 91 -15.20 8.89 -7.12
CA TYR A 91 -14.35 9.61 -6.17
C TYR A 91 -12.90 9.72 -6.64
N LEU A 92 -12.39 8.75 -7.37
CA LEU A 92 -11.10 8.89 -8.06
C LEU A 92 -11.16 10.01 -9.12
N SER A 93 -12.28 10.12 -9.85
CA SER A 93 -12.50 11.23 -10.78
C SER A 93 -12.58 12.58 -10.07
N TRP A 94 -13.21 12.64 -8.89
CA TRP A 94 -13.18 13.84 -8.05
C TRP A 94 -11.74 14.20 -7.68
N LEU A 95 -10.97 13.23 -7.20
CA LEU A 95 -9.60 13.44 -6.77
C LEU A 95 -8.73 14.01 -7.90
N GLU A 96 -8.85 13.49 -9.14
CA GLU A 96 -8.15 14.04 -10.31
C GLU A 96 -8.46 15.52 -10.57
N SER A 97 -9.70 15.95 -10.29
CA SER A 97 -10.12 17.35 -10.47
C SER A 97 -9.80 18.25 -9.27
N ALA A 98 -9.51 17.67 -8.11
CA ALA A 98 -9.43 18.35 -6.82
C ALA A 98 -8.00 18.40 -6.23
N HIS A 99 -6.95 18.29 -7.06
CA HIS A 99 -5.55 18.25 -6.58
C HIS A 99 -5.20 19.38 -5.61
N HIS A 100 -5.58 20.63 -5.94
CA HIS A 100 -5.28 21.78 -5.08
C HIS A 100 -6.04 21.74 -3.75
N GLU A 101 -7.28 21.28 -3.76
CA GLU A 101 -8.12 21.16 -2.57
C GLU A 101 -7.57 20.09 -1.63
N PHE A 102 -7.21 18.92 -2.18
CA PHE A 102 -6.61 17.83 -1.42
C PHE A 102 -5.20 18.19 -0.93
N GLU A 103 -4.36 18.85 -1.73
CA GLU A 103 -3.05 19.34 -1.28
C GLU A 103 -3.17 20.34 -0.13
N ALA A 104 -4.16 21.26 -0.20
CA ALA A 104 -4.44 22.17 0.89
C ALA A 104 -4.88 21.43 2.16
N LEU A 105 -5.67 20.36 2.03
CA LEU A 105 -6.07 19.50 3.14
C LEU A 105 -4.86 18.79 3.76
N VAL A 106 -3.99 18.18 2.95
CA VAL A 106 -2.74 17.55 3.42
C VAL A 106 -1.87 18.56 4.15
N ARG A 107 -1.65 19.75 3.57
CA ARG A 107 -0.84 20.80 4.19
C ARG A 107 -1.41 21.22 5.55
N LYS A 108 -2.74 21.30 5.66
CA LYS A 108 -3.44 21.67 6.90
C LYS A 108 -3.32 20.60 7.99
N VAL A 109 -3.41 19.32 7.63
CA VAL A 109 -3.49 18.21 8.60
C VAL A 109 -2.11 17.59 8.91
N LEU A 110 -1.27 17.41 7.89
CA LEU A 110 0.02 16.72 7.97
C LEU A 110 1.23 17.64 7.77
N GLY A 111 1.01 18.91 7.44
CA GLY A 111 2.09 19.90 7.27
C GLY A 111 2.62 20.03 5.84
N ALA A 112 3.51 21.00 5.64
CA ALA A 112 4.02 21.39 4.32
C ALA A 112 4.86 20.29 3.65
N GLU A 113 5.72 19.60 4.41
CA GLU A 113 6.58 18.53 3.90
C GLU A 113 5.75 17.38 3.31
N ALA A 114 4.70 16.95 4.02
CA ALA A 114 3.79 15.93 3.52
C ALA A 114 3.08 16.38 2.22
N ALA A 115 2.69 17.65 2.12
CA ALA A 115 2.05 18.20 0.94
C ALA A 115 2.98 18.26 -0.28
N GLU A 116 4.26 18.53 -0.07
CA GLU A 116 5.29 18.52 -1.13
C GLU A 116 5.64 17.09 -1.59
N SER A 117 5.46 16.10 -0.72
CA SER A 117 5.71 14.68 -1.01
C SER A 117 4.58 13.95 -1.73
N ILE A 118 3.44 14.62 -2.03
CA ILE A 118 2.28 13.94 -2.61
C ILE A 118 2.62 13.36 -3.99
N ASP A 119 2.35 12.06 -4.15
CA ASP A 119 2.49 11.33 -5.39
C ASP A 119 1.13 11.12 -6.07
N TRP A 120 0.85 11.99 -7.04
CA TRP A 120 -0.38 11.94 -7.84
C TRP A 120 -0.40 10.83 -8.91
N ARG A 121 0.70 10.08 -9.10
CA ARG A 121 0.80 9.14 -10.23
C ARG A 121 -0.13 7.93 -10.10
N ARG A 122 -0.37 7.48 -8.86
CA ARG A 122 -1.16 6.28 -8.55
C ARG A 122 -2.01 6.46 -7.29
N PRO A 123 -3.02 7.34 -7.32
CA PRO A 123 -3.97 7.44 -6.21
C PRO A 123 -4.60 6.07 -5.90
N ARG A 124 -4.88 5.85 -4.62
CA ARG A 124 -5.39 4.58 -4.11
C ARG A 124 -6.85 4.74 -3.71
N MET A 125 -7.69 3.82 -4.16
CA MET A 125 -9.02 3.63 -3.61
C MET A 125 -9.03 2.37 -2.74
N VAL A 126 -9.64 2.43 -1.57
CA VAL A 126 -9.86 1.26 -0.71
C VAL A 126 -11.36 1.09 -0.47
N CYS A 127 -11.92 -0.03 -0.93
CA CYS A 127 -13.32 -0.38 -0.67
C CYS A 127 -13.34 -1.39 0.47
N VAL A 128 -13.97 -1.05 1.60
CA VAL A 128 -14.08 -1.93 2.77
C VAL A 128 -15.52 -2.42 2.92
N ALA A 129 -15.75 -3.72 2.72
CA ALA A 129 -17.11 -4.29 2.70
C ALA A 129 -17.20 -5.66 3.38
N ALA A 130 -18.41 -6.13 3.70
CA ALA A 130 -18.60 -7.47 4.28
C ALA A 130 -18.38 -8.59 3.24
N GLY A 131 -18.50 -8.25 1.96
CA GLY A 131 -18.24 -9.14 0.84
C GLY A 131 -18.29 -8.40 -0.49
N PHE A 132 -17.76 -9.04 -1.52
CA PHE A 132 -17.76 -8.55 -2.89
C PHE A 132 -18.31 -9.64 -3.79
N SER A 133 -19.11 -9.26 -4.78
CA SER A 133 -19.61 -10.24 -5.75
C SER A 133 -18.48 -10.75 -6.65
N HIS A 134 -18.70 -11.86 -7.33
CA HIS A 134 -17.77 -12.33 -8.36
C HIS A 134 -17.56 -11.25 -9.45
N HIS A 135 -18.61 -10.52 -9.82
CA HIS A 135 -18.54 -9.46 -10.83
C HIS A 135 -17.66 -8.30 -10.38
N ASP A 136 -17.74 -7.88 -9.11
CA ASP A 136 -16.88 -6.81 -8.58
C ASP A 136 -15.40 -7.20 -8.68
N ARG A 137 -15.08 -8.45 -8.34
CA ARG A 137 -13.70 -8.97 -8.40
C ARG A 137 -13.16 -9.05 -9.83
N VAL A 138 -13.99 -9.49 -10.77
CA VAL A 138 -13.59 -9.51 -12.19
C VAL A 138 -13.46 -8.08 -12.74
N ALA A 139 -14.35 -7.18 -12.34
CA ALA A 139 -14.35 -5.80 -12.81
C ALA A 139 -13.13 -5.02 -12.31
N VAL A 140 -12.76 -5.17 -11.02
CA VAL A 140 -11.64 -4.43 -10.45
C VAL A 140 -10.32 -4.73 -11.16
N GLN A 141 -10.09 -5.98 -11.58
CA GLN A 141 -8.89 -6.37 -12.34
C GLN A 141 -8.78 -5.74 -13.73
N ARG A 142 -9.87 -5.15 -14.25
CA ARG A 142 -9.92 -4.51 -15.58
C ARG A 142 -9.81 -2.99 -15.50
N LEU A 143 -9.94 -2.41 -14.32
CA LEU A 143 -9.89 -0.96 -14.13
C LEU A 143 -8.44 -0.47 -14.16
N PRO A 144 -8.12 0.62 -14.88
CA PRO A 144 -6.78 1.17 -14.87
C PRO A 144 -6.42 1.81 -13.52
N GLU A 145 -7.40 2.17 -12.70
CA GLU A 145 -7.20 2.76 -11.38
C GLU A 145 -6.84 1.72 -10.33
N ARG A 146 -6.05 2.12 -9.32
CA ARG A 146 -5.65 1.26 -8.20
C ARG A 146 -6.78 1.22 -7.16
N ILE A 147 -7.53 0.12 -7.15
CA ILE A 147 -8.65 -0.10 -6.22
C ILE A 147 -8.40 -1.40 -5.46
N ASP A 148 -8.34 -1.30 -4.13
CA ASP A 148 -8.21 -2.43 -3.22
C ASP A 148 -9.58 -2.83 -2.69
N LEU A 149 -9.91 -4.12 -2.78
CA LEU A 149 -11.10 -4.70 -2.19
C LEU A 149 -10.73 -5.36 -0.86
N VAL A 150 -11.18 -4.79 0.25
CA VAL A 150 -10.88 -5.26 1.61
C VAL A 150 -12.15 -5.78 2.26
N ARG A 151 -12.15 -7.04 2.67
CA ARG A 151 -13.26 -7.64 3.40
C ARG A 151 -13.08 -7.43 4.89
N TYR A 152 -14.15 -7.02 5.57
CA TYR A 152 -14.15 -6.98 7.03
C TYR A 152 -15.07 -8.04 7.65
N ARG A 153 -14.72 -8.49 8.85
CA ARG A 153 -15.62 -9.23 9.76
C ARG A 153 -15.42 -8.74 11.20
N ILE A 154 -16.52 -8.68 11.96
CA ILE A 154 -16.51 -8.41 13.40
C ILE A 154 -16.70 -9.73 14.13
N PHE A 155 -15.87 -10.00 15.14
CA PHE A 155 -16.04 -11.15 16.01
C PHE A 155 -16.27 -10.72 17.45
N GLU A 156 -16.75 -11.65 18.26
CA GLU A 156 -16.92 -11.46 19.70
C GLU A 156 -15.60 -11.00 20.37
N GLY A 157 -15.71 -10.30 21.50
CA GLY A 157 -14.56 -9.70 22.18
C GLY A 157 -14.05 -8.42 21.51
N GLY A 158 -14.85 -7.84 20.60
CA GLY A 158 -14.49 -6.60 19.93
C GLY A 158 -13.34 -6.80 18.94
N LEU A 159 -13.23 -7.96 18.29
CA LEU A 159 -12.21 -8.21 17.27
C LEU A 159 -12.71 -7.74 15.89
N LEU A 160 -11.79 -7.33 15.02
CA LEU A 160 -12.03 -6.93 13.63
C LEU A 160 -10.97 -7.61 12.77
N SER A 161 -11.39 -8.32 11.73
CA SER A 161 -10.49 -8.72 10.65
C SER A 161 -10.65 -7.79 9.45
N LEU A 162 -9.53 -7.52 8.78
CA LEU A 162 -9.45 -6.89 7.48
C LEU A 162 -8.64 -7.81 6.58
N LEU A 163 -9.23 -8.25 5.48
CA LEU A 163 -8.62 -9.19 4.55
C LEU A 163 -8.61 -8.57 3.15
N HIS A 164 -7.42 -8.44 2.56
CA HIS A 164 -7.29 -8.11 1.15
C HIS A 164 -7.90 -9.22 0.29
N VAL A 165 -8.82 -8.87 -0.61
CA VAL A 165 -9.56 -9.83 -1.44
C VAL A 165 -9.03 -9.86 -2.86
N ASP A 166 -8.78 -8.67 -3.41
CA ASP A 166 -8.38 -8.44 -4.79
C ASP A 166 -7.95 -6.98 -4.94
N SER A 167 -7.15 -6.69 -5.95
CA SER A 167 -6.79 -5.32 -6.32
C SER A 167 -6.62 -5.20 -7.83
N SER A 168 -6.89 -4.02 -8.36
CA SER A 168 -6.37 -3.70 -9.70
C SER A 168 -4.86 -3.47 -9.62
N PRO A 169 -4.05 -4.04 -10.53
CA PRO A 169 -2.62 -3.73 -10.60
C PRO A 169 -2.33 -2.28 -11.01
N GLY A 170 -3.33 -1.43 -11.30
CA GLY A 170 -3.20 0.02 -11.48
C GLY A 170 -2.20 0.43 -12.58
N GLY A 171 -2.68 0.82 -13.76
CA GLY A 171 -1.83 1.38 -14.80
C GLY A 171 -1.31 2.78 -14.44
N PRO A 172 -0.20 3.27 -15.03
CA PRO A 172 0.22 4.66 -14.86
C PRO A 172 -0.88 5.60 -15.39
N SER A 173 -1.37 6.54 -14.56
CA SER A 173 -2.47 7.45 -14.91
C SER A 173 -2.16 8.32 -16.15
N ALA A 174 -3.16 8.46 -17.02
CA ALA A 174 -3.08 9.25 -18.25
C ALA A 174 -2.91 10.77 -18.00
N ALA A 175 -3.17 11.28 -16.79
CA ALA A 175 -2.96 12.69 -16.45
C ALA A 175 -1.46 13.07 -16.47
N SER A 176 -0.58 12.14 -16.07
CA SER A 176 0.88 12.27 -16.21
C SER A 176 1.29 12.34 -17.69
N SER A 177 0.61 11.56 -18.55
CA SER A 177 0.91 11.50 -19.98
C SER A 177 0.60 12.78 -20.75
N ARG A 178 -0.31 13.65 -20.26
CA ARG A 178 -0.63 14.92 -20.93
C ARG A 178 0.44 15.99 -20.69
N ARG A 179 1.09 15.99 -19.53
CA ARG A 179 2.24 16.88 -19.25
C ARG A 179 3.54 16.42 -19.93
N SER A 180 3.70 15.13 -20.22
CA SER A 180 4.83 14.62 -20.99
C SER A 180 4.61 14.67 -22.52
N ARG A 181 3.38 14.53 -23.01
CA ARG A 181 3.05 14.60 -24.45
C ARG A 181 3.30 15.96 -25.11
N GLU A 182 3.33 17.07 -24.36
CA GLU A 182 3.78 18.36 -24.91
C GLU A 182 5.30 18.43 -25.12
N ARG A 183 6.07 17.50 -24.55
CA ARG A 183 7.54 17.38 -24.75
C ARG A 183 7.97 16.22 -25.64
N GLU A 184 7.12 15.21 -25.88
CA GLU A 184 7.46 13.97 -26.61
C GLU A 184 6.70 13.81 -27.94
N ALA A 185 6.27 14.89 -28.58
CA ALA A 185 5.79 14.85 -29.97
C ALA A 185 6.96 14.68 -30.97
N ALA A 186 7.78 13.65 -30.79
CA ALA A 186 8.70 13.15 -31.80
C ALA A 186 9.04 11.68 -31.51
N VAL A 187 8.81 10.84 -32.52
CA VAL A 187 9.22 9.43 -32.64
C VAL A 187 8.29 8.41 -31.98
N GLY A 188 7.52 7.72 -32.83
CA GLY A 188 6.61 6.64 -32.45
C GLY A 188 7.23 5.24 -32.57
N GLY A 189 6.49 4.26 -32.05
CA GLY A 189 6.48 2.90 -32.59
C GLY A 189 6.77 1.72 -31.63
N VAL A 190 5.70 0.97 -31.34
CA VAL A 190 5.60 -0.50 -31.11
C VAL A 190 5.86 -1.03 -29.68
N PRO A 191 4.97 -1.91 -29.13
CA PRO A 191 4.98 -2.29 -27.71
C PRO A 191 5.88 -3.50 -27.42
N ALA A 192 6.69 -3.38 -26.35
CA ALA A 192 7.46 -4.48 -25.78
C ALA A 192 6.95 -4.79 -24.37
N THR A 193 6.84 -6.09 -24.09
CA THR A 193 6.55 -6.73 -22.81
C THR A 193 7.35 -6.10 -21.66
N ALA A 194 6.66 -5.78 -20.57
CA ALA A 194 7.18 -5.04 -19.42
C ALA A 194 8.24 -5.84 -18.64
N VAL A 195 9.51 -5.63 -18.99
CA VAL A 195 10.62 -5.80 -18.04
C VAL A 195 10.67 -4.52 -17.22
N VAL A 196 10.41 -4.63 -15.92
CA VAL A 196 10.45 -3.51 -14.98
C VAL A 196 11.86 -2.91 -15.00
N SER A 197 12.02 -1.77 -15.66
CA SER A 197 13.27 -1.04 -15.66
C SER A 197 13.38 -0.23 -14.36
N PRO A 198 14.55 -0.21 -13.69
CA PRO A 198 14.74 0.57 -12.47
C PRO A 198 14.53 2.07 -12.73
N PRO A 199 14.14 2.86 -11.71
CA PRO A 199 13.74 4.25 -11.90
C PRO A 199 14.83 5.09 -12.56
N ALA A 200 14.41 5.90 -13.53
CA ALA A 200 15.27 6.70 -14.40
C ALA A 200 16.08 7.75 -13.61
N GLY A 201 17.41 7.66 -13.74
CA GLY A 201 18.40 8.49 -13.05
C GLY A 201 19.67 7.73 -12.65
N ALA A 202 19.65 6.40 -12.71
CA ALA A 202 20.81 5.55 -12.47
C ALA A 202 21.66 5.45 -13.75
N GLY A 203 22.95 5.82 -13.67
CA GLY A 203 23.94 5.17 -14.52
C GLY A 203 23.76 3.65 -14.41
N LEU A 204 23.96 2.92 -15.51
CA LEU A 204 23.77 1.47 -15.62
C LEU A 204 24.01 0.76 -14.28
N VAL A 205 22.93 0.29 -13.65
CA VAL A 205 23.04 -0.47 -12.40
C VAL A 205 23.98 -1.64 -12.69
N PRO A 206 25.09 -1.79 -11.95
CA PRO A 206 26.04 -2.88 -12.15
C PRO A 206 25.32 -4.24 -12.17
N GLU A 207 25.78 -5.16 -13.02
CA GLU A 207 25.17 -6.47 -13.19
C GLU A 207 25.02 -7.23 -11.86
N CYS A 208 26.07 -7.19 -11.03
CA CYS A 208 26.05 -7.79 -9.70
C CYS A 208 24.94 -7.26 -8.78
N LEU A 209 24.53 -5.99 -8.91
CA LEU A 209 23.41 -5.45 -8.13
C LEU A 209 22.05 -5.86 -8.70
N ARG A 210 21.97 -6.21 -9.99
CA ARG A 210 20.75 -6.75 -10.58
C ARG A 210 20.53 -8.18 -10.13
N ASP A 211 21.58 -8.99 -10.11
CA ASP A 211 21.52 -10.38 -9.63
C ASP A 211 21.17 -10.42 -8.14
N LEU A 212 21.84 -9.59 -7.33
CA LEU A 212 21.52 -9.44 -5.91
C LEU A 212 20.07 -8.99 -5.67
N TYR A 213 19.56 -8.10 -6.52
CA TYR A 213 18.16 -7.68 -6.45
C TYR A 213 17.20 -8.81 -6.84
N ALA A 214 17.52 -9.61 -7.85
CA ALA A 214 16.68 -10.72 -8.26
C ALA A 214 16.50 -11.75 -7.13
N GLU A 215 17.58 -12.10 -6.43
CA GLU A 215 17.53 -12.98 -5.26
C GLU A 215 16.72 -12.36 -4.12
N LEU A 216 16.90 -11.06 -3.86
CA LEU A 216 16.12 -10.34 -2.86
C LEU A 216 14.63 -10.26 -3.21
N ASP A 217 14.30 -9.97 -4.47
CA ASP A 217 12.92 -9.87 -4.97
C ASP A 217 12.20 -11.21 -4.82
N GLU A 218 12.87 -12.33 -5.15
CA GLU A 218 12.36 -13.68 -4.90
C GLU A 218 12.09 -13.91 -3.41
N ALA A 219 13.04 -13.54 -2.54
CA ALA A 219 12.88 -13.68 -1.08
C ALA A 219 11.72 -12.83 -0.51
N LEU A 220 11.49 -11.63 -1.04
CA LEU A 220 10.41 -10.73 -0.62
C LEU A 220 9.05 -11.16 -1.18
N THR A 221 8.99 -11.71 -2.39
CA THR A 221 7.73 -12.14 -3.05
C THR A 221 7.31 -13.56 -2.69
N ALA A 222 8.19 -14.37 -2.08
CA ALA A 222 7.86 -15.71 -1.59
C ALA A 222 6.77 -15.75 -0.50
N TRP A 223 6.42 -14.60 0.09
CA TRP A 223 5.47 -14.48 1.21
C TRP A 223 3.99 -14.35 0.80
N GLY A 224 3.64 -14.90 -0.36
CA GLY A 224 2.27 -14.93 -0.89
C GLY A 224 1.91 -13.70 -1.71
N GLU A 225 0.71 -13.15 -1.50
CA GLU A 225 0.23 -11.98 -2.24
C GLU A 225 0.92 -10.70 -1.75
N VAL A 226 2.03 -10.34 -2.40
CA VAL A 226 2.80 -9.12 -2.17
C VAL A 226 2.72 -8.24 -3.42
N GLU A 227 2.28 -6.99 -3.26
CA GLU A 227 2.31 -5.99 -4.33
C GLU A 227 3.69 -5.33 -4.36
N VAL A 228 4.31 -5.31 -5.55
CA VAL A 228 5.58 -4.64 -5.81
C VAL A 228 5.30 -3.31 -6.52
N VAL A 229 5.66 -2.21 -5.88
CA VAL A 229 5.35 -0.85 -6.34
C VAL A 229 6.65 -0.09 -6.62
N PRO A 230 7.06 0.02 -7.90
CA PRO A 230 8.18 0.87 -8.28
C PRO A 230 7.81 2.35 -8.10
N LEU A 231 8.54 3.03 -7.21
CA LEU A 231 8.40 4.47 -6.99
C LEU A 231 9.61 5.20 -7.60
N LYS A 232 9.60 6.54 -7.50
CA LYS A 232 10.64 7.37 -8.11
C LYS A 232 12.03 7.06 -7.55
N HIS A 233 12.13 6.71 -6.28
CA HIS A 233 13.42 6.56 -5.60
C HIS A 233 13.66 5.17 -5.00
N TYR A 234 12.62 4.37 -4.77
CA TYR A 234 12.72 3.05 -4.15
C TYR A 234 11.61 2.15 -4.70
N ILE A 235 11.66 0.86 -4.35
CA ILE A 235 10.62 -0.12 -4.66
C ILE A 235 9.97 -0.54 -3.35
N ALA A 236 8.66 -0.36 -3.24
CA ALA A 236 7.90 -0.80 -2.07
C ALA A 236 7.34 -2.21 -2.27
N TYR A 237 7.49 -3.06 -1.26
CA TYR A 237 6.87 -4.37 -1.17
C TYR A 237 5.79 -4.27 -0.10
N ARG A 238 4.53 -4.44 -0.51
CA ARG A 238 3.40 -4.13 0.35
C ARG A 238 2.32 -5.19 0.31
N ARG A 239 1.58 -5.25 1.41
CA ARG A 239 0.23 -5.84 1.50
C ARG A 239 -0.75 -4.68 1.68
N LEU A 240 -1.61 -4.73 2.70
CA LEU A 240 -2.39 -3.58 3.13
C LEU A 240 -1.48 -2.41 3.51
N VAL A 241 -0.36 -2.71 4.18
CA VAL A 241 0.74 -1.80 4.55
C VAL A 241 2.03 -2.14 3.81
N ASN A 242 2.95 -1.20 3.70
CA ASN A 242 4.31 -1.49 3.25
C ASN A 242 5.04 -2.38 4.27
N VAL A 243 5.67 -3.45 3.78
CA VAL A 243 6.45 -4.39 4.61
C VAL A 243 7.95 -4.13 4.43
N ALA A 244 8.38 -3.86 3.19
CA ALA A 244 9.76 -3.56 2.87
C ALA A 244 9.90 -2.45 1.82
N SER A 245 10.99 -1.69 1.88
CA SER A 245 11.39 -0.71 0.85
C SER A 245 12.81 -0.99 0.39
N VAL A 246 13.01 -1.14 -0.92
CA VAL A 246 14.30 -1.45 -1.54
C VAL A 246 14.85 -0.22 -2.26
N LEU A 247 16.04 0.21 -1.85
CA LEU A 247 16.74 1.38 -2.38
C LEU A 247 18.12 0.99 -2.91
N PHE A 248 18.36 1.26 -4.20
CA PHE A 248 19.67 1.04 -4.81
C PHE A 248 20.66 2.15 -4.45
N ARG A 249 21.89 1.76 -4.10
CA ARG A 249 23.03 2.67 -3.86
C ARG A 249 24.21 2.29 -4.77
N PRO A 250 24.14 2.51 -6.10
CA PRO A 250 25.15 2.03 -7.05
C PRO A 250 26.57 2.52 -6.75
N LYS A 251 26.71 3.78 -6.32
CA LYS A 251 28.02 4.37 -5.93
C LYS A 251 28.70 3.65 -4.77
N HIS A 252 27.93 2.94 -3.94
CA HIS A 252 28.42 2.20 -2.79
C HIS A 252 28.33 0.68 -2.99
N GLY A 253 28.03 0.21 -4.21
CA GLY A 253 27.88 -1.20 -4.53
C GLY A 253 26.89 -1.92 -3.60
N ALA A 254 25.79 -1.26 -3.23
CA ALA A 254 24.88 -1.78 -2.21
C ALA A 254 23.41 -1.62 -2.56
N ILE A 255 22.59 -2.50 -1.99
CA ILE A 255 21.14 -2.36 -1.87
C ILE A 255 20.83 -2.14 -0.40
N LEU A 256 19.98 -1.16 -0.10
CA LEU A 256 19.42 -0.96 1.24
C LEU A 256 17.98 -1.47 1.23
N VAL A 257 17.64 -2.26 2.24
CA VAL A 257 16.29 -2.76 2.48
C VAL A 257 15.83 -2.20 3.81
N TYR A 258 14.80 -1.35 3.80
CA TYR A 258 14.15 -0.91 5.02
C TYR A 258 12.99 -1.85 5.31
N LEU A 259 13.00 -2.49 6.48
CA LEU A 259 11.98 -3.44 6.91
C LEU A 259 11.09 -2.78 7.96
N ARG A 260 9.77 -3.01 7.87
CA ARG A 260 8.81 -2.67 8.94
C ARG A 260 8.97 -3.65 10.09
N LEU A 261 10.06 -3.48 10.84
CA LEU A 261 10.42 -4.31 11.98
C LEU A 261 11.02 -3.41 13.06
N ASP A 262 10.58 -3.60 14.30
CA ASP A 262 11.11 -2.83 15.44
C ASP A 262 12.59 -3.12 15.64
N PRO A 263 13.50 -2.12 15.54
CA PRO A 263 14.92 -2.30 15.76
C PRO A 263 15.26 -2.87 17.14
N ASP A 264 14.45 -2.59 18.18
CA ASP A 264 14.69 -3.11 19.54
C ASP A 264 14.51 -4.62 19.64
N SER A 265 13.82 -5.22 18.66
CA SER A 265 13.60 -6.66 18.57
C SER A 265 14.72 -7.39 17.82
N VAL A 266 15.77 -6.68 17.40
CA VAL A 266 16.86 -7.20 16.57
C VAL A 266 18.21 -6.90 17.21
N VAL A 267 19.12 -7.87 17.20
CA VAL A 267 20.53 -7.62 17.53
C VAL A 267 21.17 -6.93 16.34
N LEU A 268 21.46 -5.63 16.49
CA LEU A 268 22.07 -4.84 15.41
C LEU A 268 23.52 -5.28 15.16
N GLU A 269 23.89 -5.35 13.89
CA GLU A 269 25.21 -5.75 13.43
C GLU A 269 25.82 -4.64 12.57
N GLU A 270 26.99 -4.14 12.99
CA GLU A 270 27.68 -3.05 12.31
C GLU A 270 27.97 -3.41 10.84
N GLY A 271 27.55 -2.52 9.93
CA GLY A 271 27.72 -2.70 8.48
C GLY A 271 26.64 -3.55 7.81
N PHE A 272 25.75 -4.21 8.57
CA PHE A 272 24.65 -5.02 8.04
C PHE A 272 23.27 -4.50 8.45
N THR A 273 23.05 -4.17 9.72
CA THR A 273 21.77 -3.62 10.20
C THR A 273 21.92 -2.31 10.95
N ARG A 274 20.89 -1.46 10.90
CA ARG A 274 20.89 -0.15 11.55
C ARG A 274 19.48 0.29 11.95
N ASP A 275 19.37 0.89 13.12
CA ASP A 275 18.17 1.61 13.57
C ASP A 275 18.06 2.95 12.83
N MET A 276 16.93 3.15 12.14
CA MET A 276 16.62 4.33 11.35
C MET A 276 15.62 5.26 12.03
N ARG A 277 15.13 4.93 13.24
CA ARG A 277 14.21 5.80 13.99
C ARG A 277 14.86 7.17 14.25
N GLY A 278 14.15 8.23 13.91
CA GLY A 278 14.65 9.61 14.02
C GLY A 278 15.71 9.99 12.98
N ILE A 279 16.05 9.09 12.05
CA ILE A 279 16.94 9.34 10.92
C ILE A 279 16.07 9.41 9.67
N GLY A 280 15.89 10.60 9.09
CA GLY A 280 15.12 10.73 7.85
C GLY A 280 15.72 9.86 6.74
N HIS A 281 14.89 8.99 6.14
CA HIS A 281 15.28 8.11 5.03
C HIS A 281 14.16 8.00 4.00
N LEU A 282 14.47 7.38 2.86
CA LEU A 282 13.51 7.11 1.80
C LEU A 282 12.86 5.75 2.03
N GLY A 283 11.56 5.65 1.77
CA GLY A 283 10.78 4.43 2.00
C GLY A 283 10.25 4.32 3.43
N THR A 284 9.73 3.14 3.74
CA THR A 284 9.13 2.82 5.04
C THR A 284 9.88 1.71 5.75
N GLY A 285 9.85 1.73 7.07
CA GLY A 285 10.44 0.72 7.94
C GLY A 285 11.61 1.27 8.72
N ASP A 286 11.67 0.90 10.00
CA ASP A 286 12.60 1.46 10.97
C ASP A 286 13.96 0.72 11.01
N LEU A 287 14.05 -0.47 10.40
CA LEU A 287 15.26 -1.27 10.35
C LEU A 287 15.87 -1.25 8.95
N GLU A 288 17.05 -0.66 8.80
CA GLU A 288 17.86 -0.78 7.58
C GLU A 288 18.61 -2.12 7.61
N VAL A 289 18.59 -2.83 6.48
CA VAL A 289 19.43 -3.99 6.16
C VAL A 289 20.23 -3.67 4.90
N ARG A 290 21.55 -3.70 5.01
CA ARG A 290 22.48 -3.36 3.94
C ARG A 290 23.01 -4.63 3.27
N LEU A 291 22.76 -4.78 1.97
CA LEU A 291 23.21 -5.90 1.16
C LEU A 291 24.31 -5.43 0.20
N VAL A 292 25.45 -6.12 0.20
CA VAL A 292 26.64 -5.83 -0.63
C VAL A 292 27.18 -7.07 -1.36
N SER A 293 26.72 -8.27 -1.00
CA SER A 293 27.18 -9.55 -1.53
C SER A 293 26.03 -10.55 -1.70
N ALA A 294 26.25 -11.58 -2.51
CA ALA A 294 25.27 -12.65 -2.76
C ALA A 294 24.93 -13.50 -1.52
N ALA A 295 25.71 -13.42 -0.43
CA ALA A 295 25.39 -14.12 0.82
C ALA A 295 24.42 -13.32 1.71
N ASP A 296 24.26 -12.02 1.46
CA ASP A 296 23.48 -11.14 2.32
C ASP A 296 21.95 -11.39 2.24
N PRO A 297 21.34 -11.75 1.09
CA PRO A 297 19.92 -12.11 1.04
C PRO A 297 19.57 -13.29 1.95
N GLU A 298 20.40 -14.35 1.94
CA GLU A 298 20.22 -15.52 2.82
C GLU A 298 20.34 -15.11 4.30
N LYS A 299 21.33 -14.26 4.61
CA LYS A 299 21.50 -13.69 5.96
C LYS A 299 20.34 -12.80 6.38
N ALA A 300 19.73 -12.06 5.46
CA ALA A 300 18.59 -11.18 5.71
C ALA A 300 17.25 -11.93 5.82
N ALA A 301 17.16 -13.17 5.32
CA ALA A 301 15.93 -13.96 5.27
C ALA A 301 15.19 -14.06 6.62
N PRO A 302 15.85 -14.26 7.79
CA PRO A 302 15.17 -14.27 9.09
C PRO A 302 14.54 -12.92 9.45
N LEU A 303 15.14 -11.79 9.06
CA LEU A 303 14.61 -10.46 9.31
C LEU A 303 13.42 -10.17 8.37
N ILE A 304 13.54 -10.53 7.10
CA ILE A 304 12.46 -10.44 6.10
C ILE A 304 11.25 -11.23 6.60
N ARG A 305 11.45 -12.48 7.02
CA ARG A 305 10.42 -13.33 7.60
C ARG A 305 9.67 -12.64 8.73
N ARG A 306 10.41 -12.12 9.71
CA ARG A 306 9.81 -11.45 10.87
C ARG A 306 9.02 -10.20 10.48
N ALA A 307 9.48 -9.44 9.50
CA ALA A 307 8.74 -8.29 8.99
C ALA A 307 7.42 -8.72 8.33
N PHE A 308 7.40 -9.80 7.54
CA PHE A 308 6.18 -10.33 6.91
C PHE A 308 5.22 -11.05 7.86
N GLU A 309 5.73 -11.62 8.95
CA GLU A 309 4.89 -12.23 10.01
C GLU A 309 4.25 -11.16 10.90
N ALA A 310 4.89 -9.99 11.06
CA ALA A 310 4.38 -8.87 11.83
C ALA A 310 3.39 -7.96 11.06
N ALA A 311 3.32 -8.09 9.73
CA ALA A 311 2.55 -7.22 8.82
C ALA A 311 1.38 -7.93 8.15
#